data_AF-A0A9E9L320-F1
#
_entry.id   AF-A0A9E9L320-F1
#
_cell.length_a   1.000
_cell.length_b   1.000
_cell.length_c   1.000
_cell.angle_alpha   90.00
_cell.angle_beta   90.00
_cell.angle_gamma   90.00
#
_symmetry.space_group_name_H-M   'P 1'
#
loop_
_entity.id
_entity.type
_entity.pdbx_description
1 polymer ?
#
loop_
_entity_poly.entity_id
_entity_poly.type
_entity_poly.pdbx_seq_one_letter_code
_entity_poly.pdbx_strand_id
1 'polypeptide(L)'
;MFKKTFLAFACSTFLVACGGGGSTSSNNTNNGNPVAPVSDLNKAKQLIDTTNNIISYFDSFDGLQSQYKPTFDAVSDVGSDIGNASSLILTLASLAQQNAQGSEKEYNAAQLEALLKEDSTYGGDYYPHYQLSNNTLKVSVKPDSVTVTGGVTAKYWTDYVWDYKTQKRHDVFGDEANVTVTNLKLEAPFSASQSTYDFKLVAGGKIATKNVMSKKEAILAVNSDSTAQVVYNNLAKLVDRSSDQTPITAQFKFMNIVLTAVGTGAELSLTEFSSKAKQVQIKDGSSTSTEIIPTELNFKGKAVAGTENLNLEASVKLNNDLSKVIDVTNGESAAAFINADLNVKLSGNVKGGGTSIKPFSVDLTAKRNEYRKGTATIKIAVDKDMLTADFKTDNLITTDVPVVWAKLSHPNGAYVEIANLDNFSSAQIKVGNTAYGTVSKVSDNVYSAKFTDNTVKAIAP
;
A
#
# COMPACT_ATOMS: atom_id res chain seq x y z
N MET A 1 -3.26 15.00 -4.50
CA MET A 1 -3.21 15.25 -3.05
C MET A 1 -3.38 13.97 -2.22
N PHE A 2 -4.24 13.02 -2.62
CA PHE A 2 -4.36 11.67 -1.99
C PHE A 2 -3.04 10.85 -1.95
N LYS A 3 -2.13 11.05 -2.93
CA LYS A 3 -0.76 10.45 -2.96
C LYS A 3 0.19 10.98 -1.87
N LYS A 4 -0.04 12.17 -1.31
CA LYS A 4 0.83 12.74 -0.26
C LYS A 4 0.34 12.40 1.15
N THR A 5 -0.94 12.10 1.33
CA THR A 5 -1.55 11.86 2.65
C THR A 5 -1.39 10.42 3.14
N PHE A 6 -1.43 9.40 2.27
CA PHE A 6 -1.32 8.00 2.70
C PHE A 6 0.14 7.58 3.01
N LEU A 7 1.11 8.12 2.25
CA LEU A 7 2.53 7.93 2.52
C LEU A 7 3.00 8.76 3.73
N ALA A 8 2.40 9.93 3.94
CA ALA A 8 2.58 10.70 5.18
C ALA A 8 2.00 9.96 6.39
N PHE A 9 0.81 9.35 6.33
CA PHE A 9 0.22 8.66 7.50
C PHE A 9 1.03 7.45 8.01
N ALA A 10 1.78 6.77 7.14
CA ALA A 10 2.68 5.68 7.54
C ALA A 10 4.05 6.17 8.02
N CYS A 11 4.47 7.40 7.65
CA CYS A 11 5.81 7.93 7.95
C CYS A 11 5.83 9.09 8.95
N SER A 12 4.72 9.81 9.16
CA SER A 12 4.66 11.06 9.91
C SER A 12 4.30 10.91 11.39
N THR A 13 4.04 9.69 11.87
CA THR A 13 3.78 9.41 13.30
C THR A 13 4.83 8.51 13.96
N PHE A 14 5.85 8.05 13.23
CA PHE A 14 6.86 7.13 13.78
C PHE A 14 8.33 7.56 13.64
N LEU A 15 8.66 8.64 12.94
CA LEU A 15 10.05 9.07 12.81
C LEU A 15 10.16 10.60 12.84
N VAL A 16 10.18 11.16 14.05
CA VAL A 16 10.89 12.41 14.32
C VAL A 16 12.14 12.04 15.13
N ALA A 17 13.29 12.22 14.48
CA ALA A 17 14.65 12.31 15.02
C ALA A 17 15.36 11.01 15.44
N CYS A 18 15.94 10.38 14.42
CA CYS A 18 17.30 9.82 14.37
C CYS A 18 18.36 10.63 15.17
N GLY A 19 19.27 9.95 15.88
CA GLY A 19 20.46 10.54 16.49
C GLY A 19 21.22 9.60 17.44
N GLY A 20 22.25 8.92 16.94
CA GLY A 20 22.88 7.75 17.57
C GLY A 20 23.73 7.95 18.84
N GLY A 21 24.12 6.82 19.45
CA GLY A 21 25.15 6.72 20.50
C GLY A 21 25.12 5.37 21.23
N GLY A 22 26.12 4.52 21.01
CA GLY A 22 26.12 3.11 21.44
C GLY A 22 26.71 2.75 22.82
N SER A 23 26.89 1.43 23.02
CA SER A 23 27.48 0.67 24.16
C SER A 23 26.45 0.14 25.17
N THR A 24 26.50 -1.06 25.75
CA THR A 24 27.39 -2.25 25.74
C THR A 24 26.56 -3.43 26.27
N SER A 25 26.74 -4.64 25.73
CA SER A 25 26.00 -5.83 26.18
C SER A 25 26.65 -6.48 27.40
N SER A 26 25.82 -6.95 28.34
CA SER A 26 26.23 -7.94 29.34
C SER A 26 25.22 -9.09 29.35
N ASN A 27 25.67 -10.26 28.92
CA ASN A 27 24.97 -11.53 29.03
C ASN A 27 24.70 -11.87 30.50
N ASN A 28 23.53 -12.45 30.79
CA ASN A 28 23.46 -13.40 31.87
C ASN A 28 22.45 -14.53 31.56
N THR A 29 22.96 -15.75 31.67
CA THR A 29 22.28 -17.03 31.49
C THR A 29 21.33 -17.33 32.64
N ASN A 30 20.08 -17.67 32.31
CA ASN A 30 19.06 -18.15 33.25
C ASN A 30 19.31 -19.61 33.63
N ASN A 31 19.19 -19.92 34.92
CA ASN A 31 18.96 -21.29 35.39
C ASN A 31 17.63 -21.34 36.15
N GLY A 32 16.81 -22.34 35.82
CA GLY A 32 15.38 -22.40 36.13
C GLY A 32 15.08 -22.64 37.61
N ASN A 33 14.25 -21.76 38.17
CA ASN A 33 13.53 -21.96 39.42
C ASN A 33 12.03 -21.62 39.17
N PRO A 34 11.07 -22.18 39.92
CA PRO A 34 9.66 -21.90 39.73
C PRO A 34 9.41 -20.39 39.92
N VAL A 35 8.83 -19.74 38.92
CA VAL A 35 8.64 -18.28 38.93
C VAL A 35 7.61 -17.93 40.00
N ALA A 36 8.08 -17.40 41.14
CA ALA A 36 7.21 -16.76 42.13
C ALA A 36 6.39 -15.66 41.44
N PRO A 37 5.12 -15.42 41.85
CA PRO A 37 4.32 -14.36 41.26
C PRO A 37 5.09 -13.05 41.31
N VAL A 38 5.34 -12.47 40.13
CA VAL A 38 6.09 -11.22 39.99
C VAL A 38 5.37 -10.15 40.81
N SER A 39 6.07 -9.54 41.78
CA SER A 39 5.49 -8.45 42.57
C SER A 39 5.01 -7.31 41.67
N ASP A 40 3.99 -6.57 42.09
CA ASP A 40 3.45 -5.49 41.26
C ASP A 40 4.50 -4.38 40.99
N LEU A 41 5.41 -4.13 41.93
CA LEU A 41 6.58 -3.26 41.69
C LEU A 41 7.47 -3.83 40.55
N ASN A 42 7.71 -5.13 40.53
CA ASN A 42 8.48 -5.76 39.46
C ASN A 42 7.72 -5.73 38.12
N LYS A 43 6.38 -5.86 38.13
CA LYS A 43 5.57 -5.67 36.91
C LYS A 43 5.67 -4.25 36.36
N ALA A 44 5.64 -3.24 37.24
CA ALA A 44 5.83 -1.84 36.88
C ALA A 44 7.23 -1.58 36.29
N LYS A 45 8.27 -2.19 36.86
CA LYS A 45 9.63 -2.14 36.32
C LYS A 45 9.75 -2.83 34.96
N GLN A 46 9.08 -3.96 34.78
CA GLN A 46 9.04 -4.70 33.51
C GLN A 46 8.44 -3.86 32.40
N LEU A 47 7.41 -3.03 32.64
CA LEU A 47 6.90 -2.11 31.61
C LEU A 47 8.04 -1.25 31.03
N ILE A 48 8.86 -0.64 31.87
CA ILE A 48 9.97 0.21 31.44
C ILE A 48 11.09 -0.59 30.77
N ASP A 49 11.41 -1.79 31.29
CA ASP A 49 12.40 -2.68 30.68
C ASP A 49 11.97 -3.13 29.29
N THR A 50 10.73 -3.56 29.13
CA THR A 50 10.15 -3.96 27.83
C THR A 50 10.18 -2.79 26.84
N THR A 51 9.83 -1.58 27.27
CA THR A 51 9.94 -0.37 26.44
C THR A 51 11.37 -0.16 25.96
N ASN A 52 12.35 -0.21 26.87
CA ASN A 52 13.76 -0.04 26.51
C ASN A 52 14.28 -1.16 25.61
N ASN A 53 13.87 -2.42 25.83
CA ASN A 53 14.26 -3.54 24.98
C ASN A 53 13.74 -3.38 23.55
N ILE A 54 12.48 -2.94 23.39
CA ILE A 54 11.88 -2.71 22.08
C ILE A 54 12.60 -1.57 21.35
N ILE A 55 12.83 -0.43 22.03
CA ILE A 55 13.52 0.73 21.44
C ILE A 55 14.96 0.35 21.05
N SER A 56 15.71 -0.26 21.97
CA SER A 56 17.11 -0.65 21.73
C SER A 56 17.27 -1.74 20.68
N TYR A 57 16.27 -2.59 20.45
CA TYR A 57 16.39 -3.62 19.42
C TYR A 57 16.59 -3.02 18.02
N PHE A 58 15.92 -1.90 17.72
CA PHE A 58 16.01 -1.30 16.39
C PHE A 58 17.13 -0.29 16.24
N ASP A 59 17.72 0.22 17.33
CA ASP A 59 18.54 1.45 17.41
C ASP A 59 17.80 2.72 16.89
N SER A 60 17.03 2.59 15.80
CA SER A 60 16.00 3.49 15.28
C SER A 60 15.15 2.74 14.23
N PHE A 61 13.90 3.16 13.99
CA PHE A 61 13.12 2.63 12.87
C PHE A 61 13.75 2.96 11.49
N ASP A 62 14.69 3.92 11.43
CA ASP A 62 15.48 4.22 10.23
C ASP A 62 16.34 3.03 9.79
N GLY A 63 16.79 2.20 10.73
CA GLY A 63 17.54 0.96 10.43
C GLY A 63 16.72 0.01 9.55
N LEU A 64 15.46 -0.22 9.91
CA LEU A 64 14.53 -1.01 9.11
C LEU A 64 14.32 -0.42 7.71
N GLN A 65 14.13 0.90 7.63
CA GLN A 65 13.99 1.56 6.32
C GLN A 65 15.24 1.37 5.46
N SER A 66 16.42 1.59 6.02
CA SER A 66 17.70 1.45 5.29
C SER A 66 17.94 0.04 4.77
N GLN A 67 17.46 -0.98 5.50
CA GLN A 67 17.60 -2.39 5.15
C GLN A 67 16.73 -2.78 3.93
N TYR A 68 15.47 -2.33 3.88
CA TYR A 68 14.53 -2.70 2.82
C TYR A 68 14.51 -1.71 1.64
N LYS A 69 15.00 -0.48 1.85
CA LYS A 69 15.06 0.55 0.81
C LYS A 69 15.75 0.07 -0.47
N PRO A 70 16.90 -0.63 -0.45
CA PRO A 70 17.53 -1.15 -1.68
C PRO A 70 16.62 -2.11 -2.47
N THR A 71 15.84 -2.96 -1.79
CA THR A 71 14.88 -3.87 -2.44
C THR A 71 13.77 -3.08 -3.12
N PHE A 72 13.19 -2.09 -2.43
CA PHE A 72 12.15 -1.24 -2.99
C PHE A 72 12.68 -0.36 -4.13
N ASP A 73 13.87 0.22 -3.98
CA ASP A 73 14.51 1.04 -5.00
C ASP A 73 14.82 0.21 -6.25
N ALA A 74 15.34 -1.01 -6.11
CA ALA A 74 15.63 -1.90 -7.24
C ALA A 74 14.36 -2.26 -8.04
N VAL A 75 13.22 -2.49 -7.37
CA VAL A 75 11.93 -2.73 -8.04
C VAL A 75 11.36 -1.44 -8.62
N SER A 76 11.47 -0.32 -7.91
CA SER A 76 11.02 1.00 -8.37
C SER A 76 11.75 1.46 -9.63
N ASP A 77 13.07 1.24 -9.66
CA ASP A 77 13.96 1.59 -10.77
C ASP A 77 13.55 0.94 -12.10
N VAL A 78 12.96 -0.25 -12.04
CA VAL A 78 12.47 -0.99 -13.22
C VAL A 78 10.96 -0.92 -13.38
N GLY A 79 10.27 -0.24 -12.46
CA GLY A 79 8.81 -0.15 -12.42
C GLY A 79 8.24 0.57 -13.63
N SER A 80 8.92 1.61 -14.14
CA SER A 80 8.53 2.30 -15.37
C SER A 80 8.62 1.39 -16.60
N ASP A 81 9.67 0.56 -16.69
CA ASP A 81 9.85 -0.37 -17.81
C ASP A 81 8.74 -1.42 -17.83
N ILE A 82 8.36 -1.96 -16.66
CA ILE A 82 7.22 -2.88 -16.54
C ILE A 82 5.91 -2.17 -16.86
N GLY A 83 5.72 -0.94 -16.39
CA GLY A 83 4.53 -0.14 -16.68
C GLY A 83 4.35 0.10 -18.19
N ASN A 84 5.44 0.49 -18.86
CA ASN A 84 5.47 0.71 -20.30
C ASN A 84 5.22 -0.58 -21.09
N ALA A 85 5.87 -1.69 -20.71
CA ALA A 85 5.66 -2.99 -21.34
C ALA A 85 4.21 -3.47 -21.15
N SER A 86 3.68 -3.40 -19.93
CA SER A 86 2.30 -3.80 -19.63
C SER A 86 1.29 -2.94 -20.40
N SER A 87 1.52 -1.63 -20.47
CA SER A 87 0.68 -0.70 -21.25
C SER A 87 0.63 -1.07 -22.72
N LEU A 88 1.79 -1.30 -23.36
CA LEU A 88 1.86 -1.74 -24.76
C LEU A 88 1.05 -3.02 -25.00
N ILE A 89 1.25 -4.03 -24.15
CA ILE A 89 0.58 -5.33 -24.29
C ILE A 89 -0.94 -5.20 -24.10
N LEU A 90 -1.40 -4.39 -23.14
CA LEU A 90 -2.82 -4.13 -22.92
C LEU A 90 -3.44 -3.32 -24.07
N THR A 91 -2.73 -2.32 -24.62
CA THR A 91 -3.18 -1.57 -25.80
C THR A 91 -3.38 -2.52 -26.98
N LEU A 92 -2.39 -3.35 -27.31
CA LEU A 92 -2.51 -4.30 -28.43
C LEU A 92 -3.63 -5.32 -28.22
N ALA A 93 -3.79 -5.83 -27.00
CA ALA A 93 -4.89 -6.73 -26.65
C ALA A 93 -6.26 -6.05 -26.83
N SER A 94 -6.40 -4.80 -26.37
CA SER A 94 -7.63 -4.02 -26.51
C SER A 94 -7.96 -3.72 -27.97
N LEU A 95 -6.98 -3.29 -28.77
CA LEU A 95 -7.18 -3.01 -30.20
C LEU A 95 -7.59 -4.27 -30.97
N ALA A 96 -6.94 -5.41 -30.71
CA ALA A 96 -7.32 -6.69 -31.29
C ALA A 96 -8.74 -7.10 -30.89
N GLN A 97 -9.09 -6.95 -29.61
CA GLN A 97 -10.42 -7.27 -29.09
C GLN A 97 -11.52 -6.42 -29.75
N GLN A 98 -11.29 -5.10 -29.86
CA GLN A 98 -12.22 -4.17 -30.51
C GLN A 98 -12.36 -4.49 -32.00
N ASN A 99 -11.26 -4.73 -32.70
CA ASN A 99 -11.27 -5.08 -34.12
C ASN A 99 -11.96 -6.43 -34.40
N ALA A 100 -11.91 -7.37 -33.47
CA ALA A 100 -12.56 -8.67 -33.62
C ALA A 100 -14.09 -8.60 -33.52
N GLN A 101 -14.64 -7.50 -32.95
CA GLN A 101 -16.08 -7.25 -32.85
C GLN A 101 -16.89 -8.42 -32.27
N GLY A 102 -16.30 -9.13 -31.29
CA GLY A 102 -16.91 -10.27 -30.62
C GLY A 102 -16.79 -11.61 -31.35
N SER A 103 -16.03 -11.68 -32.45
CA SER A 103 -15.70 -12.93 -33.15
C SER A 103 -14.38 -13.53 -32.68
N GLU A 104 -14.19 -14.84 -32.90
CA GLU A 104 -12.89 -15.49 -32.71
C GLU A 104 -11.92 -15.09 -33.83
N LYS A 105 -10.74 -14.57 -33.47
CA LYS A 105 -9.74 -14.11 -34.43
C LYS A 105 -8.33 -14.15 -33.87
N GLU A 106 -7.39 -14.51 -34.72
CA GLU A 106 -5.96 -14.51 -34.43
C GLU A 106 -5.29 -13.31 -35.11
N TYR A 107 -4.44 -12.61 -34.36
CA TYR A 107 -3.67 -11.47 -34.83
C TYR A 107 -2.18 -11.77 -34.73
N ASN A 108 -1.49 -11.66 -35.86
CA ASN A 108 -0.03 -11.73 -35.92
C ASN A 108 0.61 -10.34 -35.76
N ALA A 109 1.94 -10.30 -35.65
CA ALA A 109 2.73 -9.09 -35.48
C ALA A 109 2.38 -7.96 -36.48
N ALA A 110 2.30 -8.26 -37.78
CA ALA A 110 2.01 -7.27 -38.81
C ALA A 110 0.59 -6.68 -38.68
N GLN A 111 -0.39 -7.51 -38.33
CA GLN A 111 -1.76 -7.05 -38.09
C GLN A 111 -1.86 -6.18 -36.84
N LEU A 112 -1.13 -6.54 -35.77
CA LEU A 112 -1.07 -5.76 -34.54
C LEU A 112 -0.43 -4.38 -34.77
N GLU A 113 0.64 -4.32 -35.56
CA GLU A 113 1.27 -3.05 -35.96
C GLU A 113 0.35 -2.18 -36.81
N ALA A 114 -0.43 -2.79 -37.71
CA ALA A 114 -1.43 -2.08 -38.51
C ALA A 114 -2.53 -1.47 -37.62
N LEU A 115 -3.07 -2.24 -36.68
CA LEU A 115 -4.07 -1.75 -35.71
C LEU A 115 -3.52 -0.60 -34.87
N LEU A 116 -2.30 -0.74 -34.37
CA LEU A 116 -1.66 0.31 -33.59
C LEU A 116 -1.46 1.59 -34.41
N LYS A 117 -1.12 1.44 -35.69
CA LYS A 117 -0.96 2.57 -36.61
C LYS A 117 -2.28 3.29 -36.87
N GLU A 118 -3.35 2.54 -37.07
CA GLU A 118 -4.71 3.06 -37.26
C GLU A 118 -5.16 3.88 -36.04
N ASP A 119 -5.02 3.32 -34.84
CA ASP A 119 -5.36 3.98 -33.57
C ASP A 119 -4.54 5.27 -33.33
N SER A 120 -3.28 5.27 -33.75
CA SER A 120 -2.39 6.42 -33.63
C SER A 120 -2.56 7.46 -34.75
N THR A 121 -3.53 7.30 -35.67
CA THR A 121 -3.75 8.24 -36.78
C THR A 121 -5.00 9.09 -36.54
N TYR A 122 -4.83 10.40 -36.38
CA TYR A 122 -5.94 11.33 -36.16
C TYR A 122 -5.84 12.52 -37.11
N GLY A 123 -6.95 12.86 -37.79
CA GLY A 123 -6.97 13.97 -38.75
C GLY A 123 -6.07 13.78 -39.98
N GLY A 124 -5.61 12.56 -40.25
CA GLY A 124 -4.66 12.24 -41.32
C GLY A 124 -3.19 12.25 -40.90
N ASP A 125 -2.90 12.65 -39.65
CA ASP A 125 -1.55 12.70 -39.09
C ASP A 125 -1.29 11.51 -38.15
N TYR A 126 -0.08 10.97 -38.21
CA TYR A 126 0.35 9.82 -37.43
C TYR A 126 1.11 10.27 -36.17
N TYR A 127 0.60 9.89 -35.00
CA TYR A 127 1.12 10.22 -33.67
C TYR A 127 1.44 8.94 -32.87
N PRO A 128 2.54 8.25 -33.20
CA PRO A 128 2.89 6.98 -32.57
C PRO A 128 3.16 7.12 -31.07
N HIS A 129 2.43 6.37 -30.25
CA HIS A 129 2.78 6.15 -28.85
C HIS A 129 3.93 5.14 -28.68
N TYR A 130 4.14 4.27 -29.67
CA TYR A 130 5.15 3.21 -29.63
C TYR A 130 5.81 3.04 -31.01
N GLN A 131 7.10 2.72 -30.99
CA GLN A 131 7.82 2.19 -32.15
C GLN A 131 8.17 0.74 -31.91
N LEU A 132 7.72 -0.14 -32.78
CA LEU A 132 7.90 -1.58 -32.66
C LEU A 132 8.90 -2.10 -33.69
N SER A 133 9.71 -3.06 -33.29
CA SER A 133 10.61 -3.82 -34.15
C SER A 133 10.78 -5.24 -33.62
N ASN A 134 11.29 -6.16 -34.46
CA ASN A 134 11.46 -7.58 -34.10
C ASN A 134 10.20 -8.22 -33.48
N ASN A 135 9.03 -7.81 -33.97
CA ASN A 135 7.76 -8.17 -33.37
C ASN A 135 7.37 -9.61 -33.74
N THR A 136 7.12 -10.40 -32.70
CA THR A 136 6.67 -11.79 -32.77
C THR A 136 5.42 -12.00 -31.92
N LEU A 137 4.80 -10.92 -31.43
CA LEU A 137 3.58 -10.98 -30.63
C LEU A 137 2.45 -11.62 -31.42
N LYS A 138 1.64 -12.38 -30.70
CA LYS A 138 0.39 -12.97 -31.16
C LYS A 138 -0.70 -12.65 -30.15
N VAL A 139 -1.87 -12.24 -30.66
CA VAL A 139 -3.07 -12.04 -29.85
C VAL A 139 -4.18 -12.93 -30.38
N SER A 140 -4.65 -13.84 -29.53
CA SER A 140 -5.78 -14.72 -29.79
C SER A 140 -7.01 -14.14 -29.11
N VAL A 141 -8.01 -13.75 -29.88
CA VAL A 141 -9.26 -13.17 -29.38
C VAL A 141 -10.37 -14.20 -29.51
N LYS A 142 -11.16 -14.35 -28.45
CA LYS A 142 -12.43 -15.07 -28.38
C LYS A 142 -13.51 -14.12 -27.85
N PRO A 143 -14.80 -14.45 -28.00
CA PRO A 143 -15.88 -13.62 -27.48
C PRO A 143 -15.78 -13.32 -25.97
N ASP A 144 -15.16 -14.23 -25.22
CA ASP A 144 -15.06 -14.22 -23.76
C ASP A 144 -13.63 -14.08 -23.21
N SER A 145 -12.62 -14.01 -24.09
CA SER A 145 -11.23 -14.00 -23.65
C SER A 145 -10.25 -13.44 -24.68
N VAL A 146 -9.12 -12.92 -24.20
CA VAL A 146 -7.99 -12.47 -25.01
C VAL A 146 -6.72 -13.07 -24.41
N THR A 147 -5.88 -13.68 -25.25
CA THR A 147 -4.59 -14.24 -24.85
C THR A 147 -3.46 -13.61 -25.65
N VAL A 148 -2.39 -13.21 -24.97
CA VAL A 148 -1.20 -12.61 -25.59
C VAL A 148 0.04 -13.45 -25.29
N THR A 149 0.88 -13.64 -26.31
CA THR A 149 2.16 -14.35 -26.21
C THR A 149 3.16 -13.82 -27.24
N GLY A 150 4.46 -14.13 -27.06
CA GLY A 150 5.53 -13.75 -27.98
C GLY A 150 6.41 -12.63 -27.42
N GLY A 151 7.08 -11.89 -28.29
CA GLY A 151 7.93 -10.77 -27.86
C GLY A 151 8.05 -9.67 -28.89
N VAL A 152 8.54 -8.51 -28.46
CA VAL A 152 8.73 -7.33 -29.30
C VAL A 152 9.85 -6.47 -28.75
N THR A 153 10.58 -5.79 -29.63
CA THR A 153 11.46 -4.69 -29.26
C THR A 153 10.68 -3.39 -29.41
N ALA A 154 10.51 -2.64 -28.33
CA ALA A 154 9.70 -1.43 -28.30
C ALA A 154 10.53 -0.21 -27.87
N LYS A 155 10.23 0.95 -28.48
CA LYS A 155 10.56 2.26 -27.92
C LYS A 155 9.27 2.99 -27.59
N TYR A 156 9.28 3.71 -26.48
CA TYR A 156 8.11 4.41 -25.95
C TYR A 156 8.21 5.90 -26.26
N TRP A 157 7.14 6.49 -26.76
CA TRP A 157 7.09 7.91 -27.04
C TRP A 157 7.26 8.70 -25.74
N THR A 158 8.15 9.70 -25.76
CA THR A 158 8.43 10.53 -24.58
C THR A 158 8.12 12.00 -24.82
N ASP A 159 8.39 12.50 -26.02
CA ASP A 159 8.21 13.90 -26.36
C ASP A 159 8.17 14.09 -27.89
N TYR A 160 8.03 15.32 -28.34
CA TYR A 160 8.25 15.69 -29.73
C TYR A 160 9.05 16.98 -29.85
N VAL A 161 9.79 17.11 -30.94
CA VAL A 161 10.47 18.34 -31.33
C VAL A 161 9.76 18.92 -32.54
N TRP A 162 9.35 20.18 -32.45
CA TRP A 162 8.82 20.91 -33.59
C TRP A 162 9.96 21.54 -34.39
N ASP A 163 10.12 21.12 -35.65
CA ASP A 163 11.02 21.78 -36.58
C ASP A 163 10.31 22.96 -37.25
N TYR A 164 10.60 24.17 -36.77
CA TYR A 164 10.06 25.41 -37.32
C TYR A 164 10.47 25.70 -38.78
N LYS A 165 11.55 25.09 -39.28
CA LYS A 165 11.99 25.28 -40.68
C LYS A 165 11.19 24.41 -41.63
N THR A 166 10.98 23.14 -41.28
CA THR A 166 10.22 22.21 -42.12
C THR A 166 8.72 22.19 -41.80
N GLN A 167 8.30 22.86 -40.73
CA GLN A 167 6.94 22.83 -40.17
C GLN A 167 6.48 21.38 -39.92
N LYS A 168 7.40 20.55 -39.43
CA LYS A 168 7.15 19.14 -39.14
C LYS A 168 7.44 18.81 -37.69
N ARG A 169 6.61 17.94 -37.13
CA ARG A 169 6.82 17.29 -35.85
C ARG A 169 7.78 16.12 -36.01
N HIS A 170 8.76 16.02 -35.13
CA HIS A 170 9.63 14.87 -34.98
C HIS A 170 9.40 14.23 -33.61
N ASP A 171 8.90 13.00 -33.58
CA ASP A 171 8.68 12.28 -32.33
C ASP A 171 10.00 11.79 -31.73
N VAL A 172 10.11 11.97 -30.42
CA VAL A 172 11.23 11.50 -29.60
C VAL A 172 10.77 10.28 -28.82
N PHE A 173 11.57 9.23 -28.91
CA PHE A 173 11.35 7.99 -28.19
C PHE A 173 12.44 7.78 -27.16
N GLY A 174 12.05 7.23 -26.02
CA GLY A 174 12.98 6.83 -24.97
C GLY A 174 13.78 5.59 -25.35
N ASP A 175 14.39 5.01 -24.32
CA ASP A 175 15.22 3.82 -24.47
C ASP A 175 14.45 2.65 -25.07
N GLU A 176 15.18 1.86 -25.85
CA GLU A 176 14.68 0.60 -26.39
C GLU A 176 14.57 -0.46 -25.30
N ALA A 177 13.49 -1.23 -25.32
CA ALA A 177 13.27 -2.34 -24.41
C ALA A 177 12.83 -3.60 -25.16
N ASN A 178 13.39 -4.74 -24.77
CA ASN A 178 12.92 -6.05 -25.24
C ASN A 178 11.84 -6.56 -24.30
N VAL A 179 10.63 -6.75 -24.83
CA VAL A 179 9.47 -7.23 -24.09
C VAL A 179 9.17 -8.66 -24.50
N THR A 180 8.93 -9.54 -23.53
CA THR A 180 8.49 -10.92 -23.73
C THR A 180 7.24 -11.19 -22.91
N VAL A 181 6.22 -11.75 -23.55
CA VAL A 181 4.94 -12.12 -22.93
C VAL A 181 4.76 -13.62 -22.98
N THR A 182 4.46 -14.22 -21.83
CA THR A 182 4.14 -15.65 -21.73
C THR A 182 2.70 -15.80 -21.28
N ASN A 183 1.85 -16.26 -22.19
CA ASN A 183 0.47 -16.72 -21.93
C ASN A 183 -0.35 -15.77 -21.04
N LEU A 184 -0.30 -14.45 -21.30
CA LEU A 184 -1.10 -13.47 -20.57
C LEU A 184 -2.55 -13.58 -21.05
N LYS A 185 -3.46 -14.04 -20.20
CA LYS A 185 -4.86 -14.28 -20.56
C LYS A 185 -5.80 -13.46 -19.69
N LEU A 186 -6.68 -12.71 -20.35
CA LEU A 186 -7.81 -11.98 -19.76
C LEU A 186 -9.11 -12.65 -20.20
N GLU A 187 -9.97 -13.01 -19.26
CA GLU A 187 -11.34 -13.48 -19.49
C GLU A 187 -12.31 -12.38 -19.09
N ALA A 188 -13.27 -12.07 -19.95
CA ALA A 188 -14.35 -11.13 -19.67
C ALA A 188 -15.49 -11.32 -20.68
N PRO A 189 -16.74 -11.02 -20.33
CA PRO A 189 -17.89 -11.13 -21.24
C PRO A 189 -17.93 -9.96 -22.24
N PHE A 190 -16.89 -9.79 -23.07
CA PHE A 190 -16.67 -8.60 -23.91
C PHE A 190 -17.84 -8.30 -24.86
N SER A 191 -18.47 -9.33 -25.42
CA SER A 191 -19.54 -9.18 -26.42
C SER A 191 -20.95 -9.36 -25.85
N ALA A 192 -21.08 -9.78 -24.59
CA ALA A 192 -22.37 -10.13 -24.01
C ALA A 192 -23.10 -8.90 -23.44
N SER A 193 -24.43 -8.91 -23.59
CA SER A 193 -25.28 -7.94 -22.91
C SER A 193 -25.56 -8.39 -21.48
N GLN A 194 -24.98 -7.71 -20.49
CA GLN A 194 -25.06 -8.08 -19.08
C GLN A 194 -25.21 -6.83 -18.19
N SER A 195 -25.73 -7.02 -16.98
CA SER A 195 -25.75 -6.00 -15.93
C SER A 195 -24.56 -6.17 -14.99
N THR A 196 -24.01 -7.39 -14.88
CA THR A 196 -22.81 -7.71 -14.12
C THR A 196 -21.74 -8.19 -15.09
N TYR A 197 -20.55 -7.60 -15.05
CA TYR A 197 -19.42 -8.02 -15.86
C TYR A 197 -18.32 -8.50 -14.93
N ASP A 198 -17.97 -9.77 -15.05
CA ASP A 198 -16.84 -10.37 -14.35
C ASP A 198 -15.63 -10.41 -15.26
N PHE A 199 -14.49 -9.97 -14.74
CA PHE A 199 -13.20 -9.96 -15.41
C PHE A 199 -12.25 -10.85 -14.62
N LYS A 200 -11.38 -11.56 -15.34
CA LYS A 200 -10.39 -12.43 -14.72
C LYS A 200 -9.07 -12.36 -15.48
N LEU A 201 -8.01 -11.96 -14.79
CA LEU A 201 -6.65 -12.14 -15.25
C LEU A 201 -6.16 -13.50 -14.76
N VAL A 202 -5.94 -14.43 -15.70
CA VAL A 202 -5.69 -15.84 -15.40
C VAL A 202 -4.24 -16.05 -14.94
N ALA A 203 -4.07 -16.94 -13.95
CA ALA A 203 -2.77 -17.35 -13.44
C ALA A 203 -1.85 -17.92 -14.53
N GLY A 204 -0.54 -17.73 -14.35
CA GLY A 204 0.52 -18.21 -15.23
C GLY A 204 1.02 -17.18 -16.23
N GLY A 205 0.31 -16.05 -16.40
CA GLY A 205 0.72 -14.94 -17.27
C GLY A 205 1.99 -14.25 -16.77
N LYS A 206 2.89 -13.91 -17.70
CA LYS A 206 4.13 -13.15 -17.39
C LYS A 206 4.45 -12.10 -18.44
N ILE A 207 4.97 -10.96 -18.00
CA ILE A 207 5.58 -9.95 -18.85
C ILE A 207 7.00 -9.71 -18.34
N ALA A 208 8.00 -10.00 -19.17
CA ALA A 208 9.39 -9.67 -18.92
C ALA A 208 9.79 -8.50 -19.82
N THR A 209 10.57 -7.57 -19.28
CA THR A 209 11.12 -6.43 -20.02
C THR A 209 12.60 -6.26 -19.70
N LYS A 210 13.38 -5.88 -20.71
CA LYS A 210 14.81 -5.60 -20.56
C LYS A 210 15.17 -4.34 -21.32
N ASN A 211 15.50 -3.29 -20.57
CA ASN A 211 15.99 -2.05 -21.16
C ASN A 211 17.37 -2.28 -21.79
N VAL A 212 17.51 -1.91 -23.07
CA VAL A 212 18.71 -2.17 -23.87
C VAL A 212 19.88 -1.28 -23.46
N MET A 213 19.62 -0.06 -23.00
CA MET A 213 20.66 0.87 -22.54
C MET A 213 21.16 0.49 -21.15
N SER A 214 20.26 0.42 -20.16
CA SER A 214 20.62 0.17 -18.76
C SER A 214 20.93 -1.29 -18.47
N LYS A 215 20.55 -2.21 -19.38
CA LYS A 215 20.62 -3.67 -19.23
C LYS A 215 19.81 -4.22 -18.04
N LYS A 216 19.03 -3.38 -17.35
CA LYS A 216 18.14 -3.80 -16.27
C LYS A 216 16.99 -4.61 -16.86
N GLU A 217 16.63 -5.67 -16.15
CA GLU A 217 15.60 -6.61 -16.55
C GLU A 217 14.61 -6.80 -15.41
N ALA A 218 13.34 -6.91 -15.75
CA ALA A 218 12.27 -7.00 -14.78
C ALA A 218 11.16 -7.92 -15.27
N ILE A 219 10.54 -8.63 -14.32
CA ILE A 219 9.48 -9.58 -14.59
C ILE A 219 8.26 -9.22 -13.74
N LEU A 220 7.11 -9.09 -14.39
CA LEU A 220 5.79 -9.11 -13.78
C LEU A 220 5.18 -10.51 -13.98
N ALA A 221 4.86 -11.20 -12.91
CA ALA A 221 4.23 -12.53 -12.94
C ALA A 221 2.88 -12.52 -12.23
N VAL A 222 1.88 -13.13 -12.87
CA VAL A 222 0.54 -13.38 -12.33
C VAL A 222 0.50 -14.82 -11.83
N ASN A 223 0.76 -15.05 -10.55
CA ASN A 223 0.86 -16.42 -10.03
C ASN A 223 -0.49 -16.97 -9.52
N SER A 224 -1.53 -16.15 -9.47
CA SER A 224 -2.89 -16.57 -9.10
C SER A 224 -3.92 -15.76 -9.87
N ASP A 225 -5.10 -16.36 -10.02
CA ASP A 225 -6.21 -15.72 -10.70
C ASP A 225 -6.57 -14.42 -9.97
N SER A 226 -6.60 -13.32 -10.71
CA SER A 226 -7.03 -12.01 -10.23
C SER A 226 -8.37 -11.67 -10.87
N THR A 227 -9.27 -11.05 -10.11
CA THR A 227 -10.65 -10.80 -10.58
C THR A 227 -11.02 -9.32 -10.47
N ALA A 228 -11.96 -8.91 -11.32
CA ALA A 228 -12.69 -7.66 -11.14
C ALA A 228 -14.16 -7.87 -11.51
N GLN A 229 -15.04 -7.04 -10.98
CA GLN A 229 -16.46 -7.06 -11.28
C GLN A 229 -16.99 -5.64 -11.32
N VAL A 230 -17.86 -5.35 -12.30
CA VAL A 230 -18.61 -4.10 -12.37
C VAL A 230 -20.09 -4.42 -12.55
N VAL A 231 -20.95 -3.76 -11.79
CA VAL A 231 -22.41 -3.97 -11.80
C VAL A 231 -23.13 -2.68 -12.15
N TYR A 232 -24.06 -2.77 -13.10
CA TYR A 232 -24.94 -1.70 -13.56
C TYR A 232 -26.41 -2.03 -13.29
N ASN A 233 -27.28 -1.03 -13.39
CA ASN A 233 -28.73 -1.18 -13.17
C ASN A 233 -29.48 -1.80 -14.36
N ASN A 234 -28.85 -1.90 -15.54
CA ASN A 234 -29.47 -2.36 -16.77
C ASN A 234 -28.56 -3.30 -17.57
N LEU A 235 -29.16 -4.07 -18.47
CA LEU A 235 -28.45 -4.90 -19.45
C LEU A 235 -27.98 -4.03 -20.63
N ALA A 236 -26.70 -4.11 -20.97
CA ALA A 236 -26.13 -3.56 -22.20
C ALA A 236 -24.85 -4.34 -22.53
N LYS A 237 -24.23 -4.16 -23.70
CA LYS A 237 -22.82 -4.56 -23.87
C LYS A 237 -21.91 -3.49 -23.27
N LEU A 238 -20.71 -3.87 -22.82
CA LEU A 238 -19.78 -2.92 -22.20
C LEU A 238 -19.44 -1.75 -23.13
N VAL A 239 -19.25 -2.03 -24.43
CA VAL A 239 -18.94 -1.04 -25.48
C VAL A 239 -20.10 -0.10 -25.82
N ASP A 240 -21.34 -0.48 -25.50
CA ASP A 240 -22.54 0.30 -25.80
C ASP A 240 -22.92 1.24 -24.64
N ARG A 241 -22.20 1.18 -23.52
CA ARG A 241 -22.47 2.03 -22.35
C ARG A 241 -21.93 3.43 -22.58
N SER A 242 -22.74 4.44 -22.25
CA SER A 242 -22.34 5.83 -22.33
C SER A 242 -21.30 6.16 -21.25
N SER A 243 -20.41 7.12 -21.55
CA SER A 243 -19.33 7.51 -20.65
C SER A 243 -19.80 8.17 -19.34
N ASP A 244 -21.04 8.67 -19.30
CA ASP A 244 -21.69 9.23 -18.11
C ASP A 244 -22.41 8.16 -17.26
N GLN A 245 -22.53 6.92 -17.74
CA GLN A 245 -23.18 5.85 -17.00
C GLN A 245 -22.30 5.37 -15.84
N THR A 246 -22.74 5.68 -14.61
CA THR A 246 -22.04 5.26 -13.39
C THR A 246 -22.52 3.87 -12.93
N PRO A 247 -21.63 2.91 -12.67
CA PRO A 247 -22.01 1.61 -12.12
C PRO A 247 -22.53 1.71 -10.67
N ILE A 248 -23.37 0.75 -10.26
CA ILE A 248 -23.90 0.64 -8.89
C ILE A 248 -22.79 0.17 -7.94
N THR A 249 -22.01 -0.82 -8.37
CA THR A 249 -20.87 -1.33 -7.61
C THR A 249 -19.73 -1.69 -8.54
N ALA A 250 -18.51 -1.64 -8.01
CA ALA A 250 -17.33 -2.16 -8.67
C ALA A 250 -16.42 -2.79 -7.61
N GLN A 251 -15.73 -3.86 -7.96
CA GLN A 251 -14.75 -4.47 -7.08
C GLN A 251 -13.62 -5.08 -7.90
N PHE A 252 -12.44 -5.16 -7.31
CA PHE A 252 -11.33 -5.92 -7.87
C PHE A 252 -10.57 -6.62 -6.75
N LYS A 253 -9.85 -7.68 -7.13
CA LYS A 253 -8.96 -8.45 -6.27
C LYS A 253 -7.82 -9.01 -7.10
N PHE A 254 -6.68 -8.33 -7.06
CA PHE A 254 -5.41 -8.84 -7.55
C PHE A 254 -4.78 -9.76 -6.51
N MET A 255 -4.32 -10.92 -6.95
CA MET A 255 -3.78 -11.96 -6.07
C MET A 255 -2.43 -12.45 -6.59
N ASN A 256 -1.46 -12.50 -5.68
CA ASN A 256 -0.15 -13.10 -5.92
C ASN A 256 0.51 -12.57 -7.21
N ILE A 257 0.55 -11.24 -7.34
CA ILE A 257 1.27 -10.55 -8.40
C ILE A 257 2.69 -10.31 -7.92
N VAL A 258 3.68 -10.81 -8.66
CA VAL A 258 5.08 -10.74 -8.26
C VAL A 258 5.85 -9.87 -9.24
N LEU A 259 6.61 -8.92 -8.70
CA LEU A 259 7.55 -8.07 -9.39
C LEU A 259 8.97 -8.47 -9.00
N THR A 260 9.77 -8.82 -10.00
CA THR A 260 11.17 -9.23 -9.79
C THR A 260 12.08 -8.28 -10.57
N ALA A 261 13.07 -7.68 -9.89
CA ALA A 261 14.18 -7.01 -10.53
C ALA A 261 15.29 -8.05 -10.75
N VAL A 262 15.48 -8.49 -11.99
CA VAL A 262 16.35 -9.62 -12.32
C VAL A 262 17.82 -9.25 -12.07
N GLY A 263 18.57 -10.17 -11.45
CA GLY A 263 19.99 -9.98 -11.17
C GLY A 263 20.30 -9.19 -9.90
N THR A 264 19.31 -8.60 -9.22
CA THR A 264 19.51 -7.88 -7.94
C THR A 264 19.14 -8.72 -6.71
N GLY A 265 18.40 -9.81 -6.90
CA GLY A 265 17.81 -10.59 -5.81
C GLY A 265 16.58 -9.94 -5.16
N ALA A 266 16.12 -8.80 -5.68
CA ALA A 266 14.95 -8.10 -5.16
C ALA A 266 13.65 -8.65 -5.77
N GLU A 267 12.72 -9.02 -4.89
CA GLU A 267 11.38 -9.45 -5.23
C GLU A 267 10.36 -8.76 -4.32
N LEU A 268 9.31 -8.23 -4.94
CA LEU A 268 8.12 -7.72 -4.27
C LEU A 268 6.93 -8.58 -4.66
N SER A 269 6.28 -9.19 -3.68
CA SER A 269 5.06 -9.95 -3.88
C SER A 269 3.86 -9.16 -3.36
N LEU A 270 2.96 -8.78 -4.26
CA LEU A 270 1.62 -8.33 -3.92
C LEU A 270 0.71 -9.54 -3.72
N THR A 271 0.70 -10.06 -2.50
CA THR A 271 -0.15 -11.20 -2.12
C THR A 271 -1.64 -10.91 -2.32
N GLU A 272 -2.08 -9.70 -2.02
CA GLU A 272 -3.46 -9.26 -2.27
C GLU A 272 -3.50 -7.73 -2.48
N PHE A 273 -4.22 -7.27 -3.50
CA PHE A 273 -4.67 -5.88 -3.60
C PHE A 273 -6.12 -5.89 -4.06
N SER A 274 -7.02 -5.44 -3.20
CA SER A 274 -8.45 -5.50 -3.48
C SER A 274 -9.15 -4.22 -3.07
N SER A 275 -10.22 -3.89 -3.78
CA SER A 275 -11.12 -2.82 -3.39
C SER A 275 -12.55 -3.17 -3.72
N LYS A 276 -13.48 -2.60 -2.96
CA LYS A 276 -14.91 -2.57 -3.26
C LYS A 276 -15.36 -1.13 -3.27
N ALA A 277 -16.18 -0.76 -4.23
CA ALA A 277 -16.72 0.56 -4.41
C ALA A 277 -18.24 0.50 -4.62
N LYS A 278 -18.93 1.57 -4.19
CA LYS A 278 -20.38 1.69 -4.29
C LYS A 278 -20.75 3.06 -4.85
N GLN A 279 -21.85 3.08 -5.58
CA GLN A 279 -22.51 4.30 -6.01
C GLN A 279 -23.06 5.07 -4.82
N VAL A 280 -22.87 6.38 -4.83
CA VAL A 280 -23.27 7.33 -3.78
C VAL A 280 -23.81 8.60 -4.43
N GLN A 281 -24.78 9.21 -3.78
CA GLN A 281 -25.25 10.55 -4.13
C GLN A 281 -24.57 11.58 -3.23
N ILE A 282 -23.89 12.55 -3.84
CA ILE A 282 -23.23 13.64 -3.13
C ILE A 282 -23.96 14.93 -3.47
N LYS A 283 -24.33 15.69 -2.44
CA LYS A 283 -24.97 16.99 -2.58
C LYS A 283 -24.00 18.08 -2.16
N ASP A 284 -23.84 19.08 -3.03
CA ASP A 284 -23.06 20.29 -2.77
C ASP A 284 -23.85 21.52 -3.23
N GLY A 285 -24.35 22.28 -2.27
CA GLY A 285 -25.27 23.39 -2.51
C GLY A 285 -26.59 22.90 -3.11
N SER A 286 -26.93 23.42 -4.29
CA SER A 286 -28.11 23.00 -5.06
C SER A 286 -27.85 21.81 -5.99
N SER A 287 -26.60 21.36 -6.11
CA SER A 287 -26.20 20.31 -7.05
C SER A 287 -26.20 18.95 -6.36
N THR A 288 -26.59 17.91 -7.08
CA THR A 288 -26.44 16.51 -6.64
C THR A 288 -25.78 15.70 -7.75
N SER A 289 -24.63 15.11 -7.46
CA SER A 289 -23.90 14.21 -8.35
C SER A 289 -24.08 12.76 -7.91
N THR A 290 -23.98 11.84 -8.86
CA THR A 290 -23.86 10.40 -8.59
C THR A 290 -22.44 9.99 -8.88
N GLU A 291 -21.78 9.38 -7.91
CA GLU A 291 -20.36 8.99 -8.00
C GLU A 291 -20.17 7.58 -7.49
N ILE A 292 -19.10 6.90 -7.91
CA ILE A 292 -18.69 5.63 -7.31
C ILE A 292 -17.48 5.88 -6.41
N ILE A 293 -17.61 5.56 -5.12
CA ILE A 293 -16.52 5.76 -4.15
C ILE A 293 -16.00 4.41 -3.63
N PRO A 294 -14.69 4.25 -3.43
CA PRO A 294 -14.13 3.11 -2.70
C PRO A 294 -14.66 3.06 -1.27
N THR A 295 -15.15 1.90 -0.87
CA THR A 295 -15.72 1.60 0.46
C THR A 295 -14.83 0.67 1.27
N GLU A 296 -13.99 -0.11 0.60
CA GLU A 296 -13.04 -1.02 1.21
C GLU A 296 -11.79 -1.04 0.32
N LEU A 297 -10.63 -1.02 0.95
CA LEU A 297 -9.34 -1.20 0.31
C LEU A 297 -8.54 -2.17 1.18
N ASN A 298 -8.00 -3.23 0.59
CA ASN A 298 -7.06 -4.12 1.25
C ASN A 298 -5.79 -4.24 0.43
N PHE A 299 -4.65 -4.17 1.09
CA PHE A 299 -3.32 -4.34 0.52
C PHE A 299 -2.55 -5.33 1.39
N LYS A 300 -1.99 -6.38 0.79
CA LYS A 300 -1.08 -7.31 1.44
C LYS A 300 0.14 -7.48 0.56
N GLY A 301 1.28 -7.04 1.05
CA GLY A 301 2.56 -7.12 0.37
C GLY A 301 3.59 -7.89 1.20
N LYS A 302 4.54 -8.49 0.51
CA LYS A 302 5.71 -9.14 1.11
C LYS A 302 6.97 -8.69 0.37
N ALA A 303 7.96 -8.25 1.14
CA ALA A 303 9.32 -7.98 0.68
C ALA A 303 10.28 -9.00 1.30
N VAL A 304 11.22 -9.49 0.50
CA VAL A 304 12.28 -10.42 0.95
C VAL A 304 13.63 -9.77 0.67
N ALA A 305 14.51 -9.81 1.67
CA ALA A 305 15.88 -9.32 1.58
C ALA A 305 16.82 -10.32 2.26
N GLY A 306 17.51 -11.15 1.48
CA GLY A 306 18.34 -12.23 2.04
C GLY A 306 17.51 -13.23 2.86
N THR A 307 17.85 -13.40 4.14
CA THR A 307 17.11 -14.27 5.08
C THR A 307 15.99 -13.56 5.83
N GLU A 308 15.84 -12.25 5.65
CA GLU A 308 14.81 -11.44 6.30
C GLU A 308 13.54 -11.38 5.46
N ASN A 309 12.41 -11.14 6.13
CA ASN A 309 11.15 -10.89 5.45
C ASN A 309 10.35 -9.84 6.20
N LEU A 310 9.62 -9.04 5.42
CA LEU A 310 8.72 -8.02 5.90
C LEU A 310 7.39 -8.12 5.16
N ASN A 311 6.32 -8.31 5.92
CA ASN A 311 4.96 -8.38 5.43
C ASN A 311 4.22 -7.12 5.86
N LEU A 312 3.52 -6.50 4.92
CA LEU A 312 2.62 -5.37 5.15
C LEU A 312 1.20 -5.83 4.85
N GLU A 313 0.31 -5.73 5.83
CA GLU A 313 -1.12 -5.86 5.65
C GLU A 313 -1.76 -4.52 6.00
N ALA A 314 -2.48 -3.90 5.08
CA ALA A 314 -3.16 -2.63 5.31
C ALA A 314 -4.59 -2.71 4.80
N SER A 315 -5.54 -2.18 5.56
CA SER A 315 -6.92 -2.05 5.14
C SER A 315 -7.55 -0.75 5.58
N VAL A 316 -8.42 -0.21 4.74
CA VAL A 316 -9.31 0.90 5.05
C VAL A 316 -10.73 0.48 4.70
N LYS A 317 -11.67 0.78 5.59
CA LYS A 317 -13.08 0.49 5.36
C LYS A 317 -13.94 1.68 5.78
N LEU A 318 -14.83 2.09 4.89
CA LEU A 318 -15.89 3.04 5.19
C LEU A 318 -17.09 2.30 5.77
N ASN A 319 -17.63 2.83 6.86
CA ASN A 319 -18.78 2.28 7.57
C ASN A 319 -20.03 3.16 7.45
N ASN A 320 -19.98 4.19 6.61
CA ASN A 320 -21.14 5.03 6.30
C ASN A 320 -22.27 4.23 5.66
N ASP A 321 -23.51 4.65 5.94
CA ASP A 321 -24.68 4.23 5.18
C ASP A 321 -24.72 4.98 3.85
N LEU A 322 -24.08 4.40 2.85
CA LEU A 322 -23.93 4.97 1.51
C LEU A 322 -25.22 4.93 0.66
N SER A 323 -26.33 4.42 1.20
CA SER A 323 -27.64 4.52 0.53
C SER A 323 -28.25 5.92 0.67
N LYS A 324 -27.73 6.75 1.58
CA LYS A 324 -28.20 8.11 1.84
C LYS A 324 -27.35 9.13 1.07
N VAL A 325 -27.97 10.25 0.75
CA VAL A 325 -27.28 11.42 0.20
C VAL A 325 -26.28 11.94 1.23
N ILE A 326 -25.02 12.12 0.81
CA ILE A 326 -23.99 12.77 1.61
C ILE A 326 -24.00 14.26 1.26
N ASP A 327 -24.43 15.11 2.19
CA ASP A 327 -24.54 16.57 1.97
C ASP A 327 -23.27 17.29 2.47
N VAL A 328 -22.40 17.68 1.53
CA VAL A 328 -21.11 18.34 1.81
C VAL A 328 -21.17 19.87 1.63
N THR A 329 -22.36 20.45 1.46
CA THR A 329 -22.57 21.88 1.16
C THR A 329 -21.81 22.82 2.11
N ASN A 330 -21.68 22.43 3.37
CA ASN A 330 -21.00 23.23 4.41
C ASN A 330 -19.69 22.58 4.87
N GLY A 331 -19.08 21.73 4.05
CA GLY A 331 -17.91 20.92 4.40
C GLY A 331 -18.24 19.73 5.29
N GLU A 332 -17.24 19.23 6.03
CA GLU A 332 -17.44 18.12 6.97
C GLU A 332 -18.39 18.55 8.09
N SER A 333 -19.42 17.73 8.34
CA SER A 333 -20.40 17.95 9.40
C SER A 333 -20.78 16.61 10.03
N ALA A 334 -21.51 16.60 11.15
CA ALA A 334 -21.98 15.34 11.74
C ALA A 334 -22.84 14.50 10.78
N ALA A 335 -23.58 15.14 9.86
CA ALA A 335 -24.41 14.48 8.86
C ALA A 335 -23.62 14.02 7.62
N ALA A 336 -22.48 14.66 7.34
CA ALA A 336 -21.60 14.39 6.20
C ALA A 336 -20.29 13.69 6.60
N PHE A 337 -20.20 13.25 7.85
CA PHE A 337 -19.00 12.72 8.46
C PHE A 337 -18.65 11.35 7.87
N ILE A 338 -17.37 11.13 7.55
CA ILE A 338 -16.89 9.84 7.05
C ILE A 338 -16.48 8.94 8.22
N ASN A 339 -17.28 7.90 8.44
CA ASN A 339 -17.00 6.85 9.41
C ASN A 339 -16.06 5.83 8.77
N ALA A 340 -14.86 5.68 9.34
CA ALA A 340 -13.84 4.81 8.78
C ALA A 340 -13.05 4.04 9.84
N ASP A 341 -12.67 2.82 9.46
CA ASP A 341 -11.69 2.00 10.15
C ASP A 341 -10.42 1.92 9.30
N LEU A 342 -9.26 2.00 9.95
CA LEU A 342 -7.94 1.80 9.38
C LEU A 342 -7.25 0.67 10.16
N ASN A 343 -6.66 -0.28 9.46
CA ASN A 343 -5.78 -1.28 10.04
C ASN A 343 -4.48 -1.32 9.25
N VAL A 344 -3.34 -1.33 9.94
CA VAL A 344 -2.02 -1.47 9.33
C VAL A 344 -1.21 -2.39 10.21
N LYS A 345 -0.72 -3.48 9.64
CA LYS A 345 0.11 -4.46 10.30
C LYS A 345 1.38 -4.67 9.51
N LEU A 346 2.50 -4.39 10.16
CA LEU A 346 3.84 -4.72 9.70
C LEU A 346 4.32 -5.93 10.48
N SER A 347 4.82 -6.98 9.84
CA SER A 347 5.30 -8.16 10.57
C SER A 347 6.32 -8.98 9.80
N GLY A 348 7.22 -9.67 10.50
CA GLY A 348 8.19 -10.54 9.86
C GLY A 348 9.35 -10.90 10.77
N ASN A 349 10.42 -11.40 10.16
CA ASN A 349 11.68 -11.67 10.82
C ASN A 349 12.68 -10.65 10.32
N VAL A 350 13.02 -9.68 11.18
CA VAL A 350 13.83 -8.51 10.81
C VAL A 350 15.08 -8.44 11.66
N LYS A 351 16.17 -7.98 11.06
CA LYS A 351 17.42 -7.67 11.74
C LYS A 351 17.31 -6.29 12.39
N GLY A 352 17.57 -6.23 13.70
CA GLY A 352 17.67 -4.98 14.44
C GLY A 352 19.03 -4.29 14.28
N GLY A 353 19.37 -3.39 15.19
CA GLY A 353 20.70 -2.74 15.26
C GLY A 353 21.86 -3.72 15.49
N GLY A 354 21.56 -4.91 16.02
CA GLY A 354 22.51 -6.01 16.20
C GLY A 354 22.61 -6.98 15.01
N THR A 355 23.25 -8.13 15.24
CA THR A 355 23.41 -9.19 14.22
C THR A 355 22.27 -10.22 14.20
N SER A 356 21.43 -10.25 15.22
CA SER A 356 20.36 -11.24 15.36
C SER A 356 19.08 -10.82 14.63
N ILE A 357 18.48 -11.76 13.90
CA ILE A 357 17.14 -11.63 13.35
C ILE A 357 16.13 -12.09 14.40
N LYS A 358 15.09 -11.28 14.65
CA LYS A 358 14.02 -11.63 15.58
C LYS A 358 12.63 -11.42 14.96
N PRO A 359 11.62 -12.16 15.45
CA PRO A 359 10.23 -11.88 15.11
C PRO A 359 9.85 -10.47 15.53
N PHE A 360 9.13 -9.78 14.65
CA PHE A 360 8.67 -8.41 14.85
C PHE A 360 7.24 -8.27 14.36
N SER A 361 6.45 -7.48 15.07
CA SER A 361 5.19 -6.96 14.54
C SER A 361 4.81 -5.61 15.12
N VAL A 362 4.23 -4.76 14.28
CA VAL A 362 3.49 -3.56 14.67
C VAL A 362 2.10 -3.66 14.08
N ASP A 363 1.07 -3.59 14.91
CA ASP A 363 -0.35 -3.63 14.51
C ASP A 363 -1.04 -2.35 14.99
N LEU A 364 -1.35 -1.47 14.04
CA LEU A 364 -2.11 -0.25 14.22
C LEU A 364 -3.56 -0.51 13.80
N THR A 365 -4.48 -0.28 14.71
CA THR A 365 -5.91 -0.16 14.41
C THR A 365 -6.33 1.25 14.77
N ALA A 366 -7.05 1.92 13.89
CA ALA A 366 -7.58 3.26 14.14
C ALA A 366 -9.01 3.35 13.65
N LYS A 367 -9.80 4.14 14.37
CA LYS A 367 -11.23 4.29 14.12
C LYS A 367 -11.65 5.72 14.31
N ARG A 368 -12.39 6.22 13.31
CA ARG A 368 -13.11 7.49 13.36
C ARG A 368 -14.57 7.15 13.12
N ASN A 369 -15.34 7.01 14.18
CA ASN A 369 -16.76 6.63 14.13
C ASN A 369 -17.71 7.71 14.65
N GLU A 370 -17.16 8.76 15.25
CA GLU A 370 -17.89 9.94 15.71
C GLU A 370 -17.18 11.18 15.17
N TYR A 371 -17.96 12.17 14.73
CA TYR A 371 -17.45 13.36 14.05
C TYR A 371 -16.27 14.04 14.75
N ARG A 372 -16.32 14.16 16.09
CA ARG A 372 -15.28 14.83 16.89
C ARG A 372 -14.28 13.89 17.55
N LYS A 373 -14.49 12.57 17.48
CA LYS A 373 -13.69 11.60 18.22
C LYS A 373 -12.84 10.72 17.32
N GLY A 374 -11.70 10.31 17.83
CA GLY A 374 -10.81 9.36 17.20
C GLY A 374 -10.21 8.43 18.23
N THR A 375 -10.00 7.19 17.83
CA THR A 375 -9.28 6.21 18.64
C THR A 375 -8.24 5.51 17.78
N ALA A 376 -7.10 5.19 18.37
CA ALA A 376 -6.11 4.31 17.76
C ALA A 376 -5.48 3.42 18.80
N THR A 377 -5.12 2.21 18.41
CA THR A 377 -4.40 1.25 19.25
C THR A 377 -3.25 0.70 18.43
N ILE A 378 -2.05 0.74 19.00
CA ILE A 378 -0.81 0.24 18.41
C ILE A 378 -0.30 -0.88 19.30
N LYS A 379 -0.18 -2.08 18.76
CA LYS A 379 0.47 -3.21 19.43
C LYS A 379 1.84 -3.39 18.82
N ILE A 380 2.87 -3.41 19.65
CA ILE A 380 4.25 -3.60 19.23
C ILE A 380 4.74 -4.88 19.88
N ALA A 381 5.34 -5.77 19.09
CA ALA A 381 6.00 -6.96 19.56
C ALA A 381 7.38 -7.09 18.90
N VAL A 382 8.39 -7.37 19.72
CA VAL A 382 9.73 -7.71 19.29
C VAL A 382 10.15 -8.91 20.11
N ASP A 383 10.40 -10.04 19.47
CA ASP A 383 10.74 -11.29 20.16
C ASP A 383 9.65 -11.69 21.18
N LYS A 384 9.99 -11.71 22.47
CA LYS A 384 9.07 -11.96 23.59
C LYS A 384 8.47 -10.68 24.20
N ASP A 385 8.99 -9.51 23.83
CA ASP A 385 8.65 -8.22 24.42
C ASP A 385 7.44 -7.64 23.68
N MET A 386 6.42 -7.20 24.43
CA MET A 386 5.15 -6.75 23.88
C MET A 386 4.59 -5.56 24.63
N LEU A 387 4.07 -4.58 23.89
CA LEU A 387 3.41 -3.39 24.43
C LEU A 387 2.17 -3.05 23.61
N THR A 388 1.20 -2.42 24.27
CA THR A 388 0.03 -1.81 23.63
C THR A 388 -0.02 -0.33 23.98
N ALA A 389 -0.07 0.53 22.98
CA ALA A 389 -0.31 1.96 23.13
C ALA A 389 -1.72 2.31 22.61
N ASP A 390 -2.59 2.81 23.47
CA ASP A 390 -3.91 3.29 23.12
C ASP A 390 -3.91 4.82 23.06
N PHE A 391 -4.61 5.38 22.08
CA PHE A 391 -4.76 6.81 21.84
C PHE A 391 -6.24 7.16 21.68
N LYS A 392 -6.65 8.28 22.27
CA LYS A 392 -8.02 8.79 22.19
C LYS A 392 -8.03 10.31 22.10
N THR A 393 -8.96 10.85 21.34
CA THR A 393 -9.22 12.29 21.29
C THR A 393 -10.72 12.52 21.12
N ASP A 394 -11.24 13.57 21.75
CA ASP A 394 -12.65 13.94 21.73
C ASP A 394 -12.93 15.28 21.00
N ASN A 395 -11.88 15.94 20.49
CA ASN A 395 -11.94 17.31 19.97
C ASN A 395 -11.23 17.50 18.62
N LEU A 396 -11.25 16.49 17.74
CA LEU A 396 -10.53 16.49 16.45
C LEU A 396 -10.79 17.71 15.55
N ILE A 397 -11.95 18.37 15.68
CA ILE A 397 -12.39 19.41 14.73
C ILE A 397 -12.58 20.78 15.42
N THR A 398 -12.63 20.83 16.75
CA THR A 398 -13.05 22.04 17.48
C THR A 398 -11.91 22.87 18.04
N THR A 399 -10.66 22.41 17.92
CA THR A 399 -9.47 23.07 18.45
C THR A 399 -8.35 22.99 17.42
N ASP A 400 -7.54 24.04 17.32
CA ASP A 400 -6.39 24.08 16.39
C ASP A 400 -5.37 22.95 16.65
N VAL A 401 -5.32 22.44 17.89
CA VAL A 401 -4.53 21.27 18.29
C VAL A 401 -5.42 20.31 19.09
N PRO A 402 -5.72 19.09 18.59
CA PRO A 402 -6.53 18.13 19.32
C PRO A 402 -5.81 17.65 20.58
N VAL A 403 -6.55 17.46 21.68
CA VAL A 403 -5.99 16.87 22.90
C VAL A 403 -6.00 15.37 22.73
N VAL A 404 -4.81 14.77 22.81
CA VAL A 404 -4.63 13.32 22.68
C VAL A 404 -4.32 12.72 24.04
N TRP A 405 -5.26 11.93 24.54
CA TRP A 405 -5.04 11.00 25.63
C TRP A 405 -4.27 9.78 25.11
N ALA A 406 -3.32 9.28 25.90
CA ALA A 406 -2.52 8.10 25.57
C ALA A 406 -2.37 7.16 26.76
N LYS A 407 -2.29 5.86 26.50
CA LYS A 407 -1.99 4.84 27.52
C LYS A 407 -1.06 3.78 26.96
N LEU A 408 0.11 3.61 27.59
CA LEU A 408 1.04 2.53 27.29
C LEU A 408 0.86 1.40 28.32
N SER A 409 0.61 0.18 27.85
CA SER A 409 0.29 -0.97 28.69
C SER A 409 1.17 -2.18 28.35
N HIS A 410 1.53 -2.94 29.38
CA HIS A 410 2.21 -4.22 29.27
C HIS A 410 1.23 -5.37 29.55
N PRO A 411 1.36 -6.55 28.89
CA PRO A 411 0.49 -7.71 29.11
C PRO A 411 0.40 -8.20 30.56
N ASN A 412 1.39 -7.87 31.41
CA ASN A 412 1.39 -8.20 32.84
C ASN A 412 0.45 -7.32 33.69
N GLY A 413 -0.23 -6.32 33.08
CA GLY A 413 -1.16 -5.42 33.75
C GLY A 413 -0.56 -4.09 34.22
N ALA A 414 0.75 -3.86 34.03
CA ALA A 414 1.36 -2.56 34.28
C ALA A 414 1.06 -1.56 33.16
N TYR A 415 0.87 -0.28 33.49
CA TYR A 415 0.61 0.76 32.51
C TYR A 415 1.01 2.17 32.96
N VAL A 416 1.12 3.07 31.99
CA VAL A 416 1.22 4.53 32.16
C VAL A 416 0.08 5.16 31.37
N GLU A 417 -0.55 6.18 31.94
CA GLU A 417 -1.66 6.91 31.31
C GLU A 417 -1.35 8.41 31.32
N ILE A 418 -1.52 9.04 30.16
CA ILE A 418 -1.17 10.44 29.88
C ILE A 418 -2.43 11.12 29.34
N ALA A 419 -2.94 12.11 30.06
CA ALA A 419 -4.18 12.80 29.67
C ALA A 419 -4.01 13.72 28.45
N ASN A 420 -2.83 14.31 28.29
CA ASN A 420 -2.49 15.17 27.17
C ASN A 420 -1.03 14.89 26.77
N LEU A 421 -0.86 14.18 25.65
CA LEU A 421 0.45 13.75 25.17
C LEU A 421 1.36 14.94 24.82
N ASP A 422 0.81 15.98 24.18
CA ASP A 422 1.59 17.15 23.74
C ASP A 422 2.14 17.98 24.91
N ASN A 423 1.41 17.99 26.03
CA ASN A 423 1.80 18.69 27.26
C ASN A 423 2.33 17.73 28.33
N PHE A 424 2.84 16.56 27.92
CA PHE A 424 3.34 15.57 28.86
C PHE A 424 4.57 16.08 29.62
N SER A 425 4.49 16.05 30.95
CA SER A 425 5.60 16.34 31.86
C SER A 425 5.91 15.13 32.75
N SER A 426 4.88 14.50 33.30
CA SER A 426 5.01 13.28 34.10
C SER A 426 3.71 12.49 34.15
N ALA A 427 3.81 11.19 34.44
CA ALA A 427 2.67 10.31 34.68
C ALA A 427 3.06 9.19 35.66
N GLN A 428 2.06 8.65 36.36
CA GLN A 428 2.26 7.52 37.26
C GLN A 428 2.39 6.20 36.47
N ILE A 429 3.29 5.34 36.94
CA ILE A 429 3.39 3.94 36.52
C ILE A 429 2.52 3.12 37.49
N LYS A 430 1.47 2.49 36.97
CA LYS A 430 0.46 1.79 37.78
C LYS A 430 0.39 0.30 37.46
N VAL A 431 -0.04 -0.47 38.45
CA VAL A 431 -0.53 -1.86 38.28
C VAL A 431 -1.86 -1.94 39.02
N GLY A 432 -2.94 -2.25 38.29
CA GLY A 432 -4.29 -1.99 38.79
C GLY A 432 -4.45 -0.50 39.12
N ASN A 433 -4.98 -0.17 40.30
CA ASN A 433 -5.17 1.23 40.72
C ASN A 433 -4.00 1.80 41.55
N THR A 434 -2.96 1.01 41.81
CA THR A 434 -1.84 1.40 42.68
C THR A 434 -0.66 1.92 41.86
N ALA A 435 -0.11 3.07 42.27
CA ALA A 435 1.09 3.64 41.65
C ALA A 435 2.36 3.06 42.29
N TYR A 436 3.32 2.66 41.45
CA TYR A 436 4.60 2.05 41.85
C TYR A 436 5.82 2.84 41.34
N GLY A 437 5.59 3.91 40.58
CA GLY A 437 6.62 4.83 40.13
C GLY A 437 6.03 5.98 39.34
N THR A 438 6.92 6.83 38.84
CA THR A 438 6.58 8.00 38.02
C THR A 438 7.52 8.04 36.84
N VAL A 439 6.97 8.17 35.63
CA VAL A 439 7.72 8.55 34.43
C VAL A 439 7.71 10.08 34.31
N SER A 440 8.83 10.68 33.93
CA SER A 440 9.00 12.13 33.78
C SER A 440 9.80 12.46 32.54
N LYS A 441 9.40 13.53 31.84
CA LYS A 441 10.21 14.20 30.82
C LYS A 441 11.32 14.99 31.55
N VAL A 442 12.57 14.65 31.28
CA VAL A 442 13.75 15.25 31.92
C VAL A 442 14.27 16.42 31.07
N SER A 443 14.30 16.25 29.76
CA SER A 443 14.61 17.27 28.76
C SER A 443 13.90 16.91 27.45
N ASP A 444 14.15 17.67 26.38
CA ASP A 444 13.65 17.29 25.06
C ASP A 444 14.16 15.91 24.68
N ASN A 445 13.22 15.02 24.35
CA ASN A 445 13.43 13.61 23.98
C ASN A 445 14.18 12.77 25.03
N VAL A 446 14.18 13.16 26.31
CA VAL A 446 14.78 12.35 27.39
C VAL A 446 13.76 12.10 28.47
N TYR A 447 13.56 10.83 28.81
CA TYR A 447 12.58 10.39 29.79
C TYR A 447 13.25 9.51 30.85
N SER A 448 12.72 9.54 32.07
CA SER A 448 13.17 8.67 33.15
C SER A 448 12.00 8.16 33.97
N ALA A 449 12.17 6.98 34.56
CA ALA A 449 11.22 6.37 35.48
C ALA A 449 11.84 6.24 36.87
N LYS A 450 11.22 6.82 37.89
CA LYS A 450 11.60 6.67 39.30
C LYS A 450 10.56 5.81 40.02
N PHE A 451 10.99 4.73 40.66
CA PHE A 451 10.11 3.78 41.37
C PHE A 451 10.07 4.04 42.88
N THR A 452 9.07 3.47 43.56
CA THR A 452 8.86 3.64 45.01
C THR A 452 9.99 3.10 45.89
N ASP A 453 10.81 2.18 45.37
CA ASP A 453 12.01 1.68 46.03
C ASP A 453 13.27 2.52 45.73
N ASN A 454 13.08 3.72 45.16
CA ASN A 454 14.12 4.66 44.73
C ASN A 454 14.99 4.18 43.57
N THR A 455 14.66 3.06 42.91
CA THR A 455 15.33 2.72 41.66
C THR A 455 14.94 3.73 40.57
N VAL A 456 15.91 4.10 39.73
CA VAL A 456 15.72 5.02 38.60
C VAL A 456 16.18 4.30 37.34
N LYS A 457 15.35 4.35 36.29
CA LYS A 457 15.68 3.84 34.97
C LYS A 457 15.59 4.97 33.96
N ALA A 458 16.64 5.16 33.18
CA ALA A 458 16.55 5.98 31.97
C ALA A 458 15.69 5.25 30.95
N ILE A 459 14.92 6.01 30.17
CA ILE A 459 14.18 5.50 29.02
C ILE A 459 14.90 6.00 27.78
N ALA A 460 15.20 5.08 26.86
CA ALA A 460 15.87 5.43 25.61
C ALA A 460 15.05 6.49 24.83
N PRO A 461 15.70 7.44 24.13
CA PRO A 461 15.03 8.53 23.41
C PRO A 461 13.95 8.08 22.44
#